data_AF-A0AAN6JMH0-F1
#
_entry.id   AF-A0AAN6JMH0-F1
#
_cell.length_a   1.000
_cell.length_b   1.000
_cell.length_c   1.000
_cell.angle_alpha   90.00
_cell.angle_beta   90.00
_cell.angle_gamma   90.00
#
_symmetry.space_group_name_H-M   'P 1'
#
loop_
_entity.id
_entity.type
_entity.pdbx_description
1 polymer ?
#
loop_
_entity_poly.entity_id
_entity_poly.type
_entity_poly.pdbx_seq_one_letter_code
_entity_poly.pdbx_strand_id
1 'polypeptide(L)'
;MAAWLVFLLTACLGLAVLQHQHQHQNGGFNLSLSLSLLSNDKNKPDYHPVVIWHGLGDSAFSEPMHQVQSLIESQFPGIFVHLVHLADDVGSDQRAGIFGEVNEQVEKACEQIAAVPELKDGFDAIGFSQGGQFLRAYVERCNTPPVRNLITFGSQHMGIADLPACKPADFLCRLAESAMRAGVYSNYAQHHVVSAQYFRNPLDEASFGEYMSKNAFLADINNERRINQKYIDRLATLEHFVMLLFSDDTTVSPKESSWFASYLEPNTSSSAAAAAAAAAAAAAAAAAQQPPPPPPRMISTSLLLEKEAEDAPKPILPVPLRKSVIYKEDRLGLRKMDKRGALVFETCQGIHMQITRECRDKVFGRYIGTPPPSTFARLSRPLRHYFASALRLHTLGVTGA
;
A
#
# COMPACT_ATOMS: atom_id res chain seq x y z
N MET A 1 -7.03 8.88 66.06
CA MET A 1 -6.83 10.27 65.56
C MET A 1 -7.76 10.44 64.35
N ALA A 2 -9.07 10.51 64.56
CA ALA A 2 -9.89 11.74 64.52
C ALA A 2 -9.65 12.54 63.20
N ALA A 3 -10.36 12.23 62.10
CA ALA A 3 -11.72 12.64 61.70
C ALA A 3 -11.80 14.05 61.07
N TRP A 4 -12.65 14.20 60.03
CA TRP A 4 -13.12 15.44 59.33
C TRP A 4 -12.15 16.02 58.28
N LEU A 5 -12.39 16.14 56.95
CA LEU A 5 -13.56 16.38 56.08
C LEU A 5 -14.29 17.72 56.33
N VAL A 6 -14.13 18.64 55.34
CA VAL A 6 -14.94 19.84 55.02
C VAL A 6 -14.62 21.17 55.70
N PHE A 7 -14.11 22.13 54.90
CA PHE A 7 -14.31 23.60 54.96
C PHE A 7 -13.88 24.12 53.56
N LEU A 8 -14.71 24.15 52.51
CA LEU A 8 -15.82 25.06 52.20
C LEU A 8 -15.74 26.48 52.79
N LEU A 9 -15.71 27.43 51.85
CA LEU A 9 -16.49 28.68 51.80
C LEU A 9 -16.08 29.87 52.69
N THR A 10 -16.18 31.03 52.03
CA THR A 10 -16.49 32.36 52.58
C THR A 10 -15.40 33.12 53.34
N ALA A 11 -14.59 33.87 52.58
CA ALA A 11 -14.07 35.16 53.04
C ALA A 11 -14.91 36.26 52.38
N CYS A 12 -15.96 36.69 53.09
CA CYS A 12 -16.66 37.95 52.86
C CYS A 12 -16.17 38.98 53.89
N LEU A 13 -16.11 40.24 53.43
CA LEU A 13 -16.28 41.51 54.15
C LEU A 13 -15.05 42.32 54.58
N GLY A 14 -15.04 43.55 54.04
CA GLY A 14 -14.23 44.72 54.39
C GLY A 14 -13.87 45.45 53.09
N LEU A 15 -14.41 46.60 52.68
CA LEU A 15 -15.08 47.69 53.38
C LEU A 15 -16.18 48.31 52.50
N ALA A 16 -17.20 48.84 53.17
CA ALA A 16 -18.20 49.74 52.62
C ALA A 16 -17.66 51.18 52.53
N VAL A 17 -17.93 51.87 51.43
CA VAL A 17 -18.04 53.34 51.39
C VAL A 17 -19.33 53.68 50.63
N LEU A 18 -20.18 54.44 51.30
CA LEU A 18 -21.44 54.99 50.79
C LEU A 18 -21.18 55.94 49.61
N GLN A 19 -21.95 55.79 48.54
CA GLN A 19 -22.74 56.91 48.03
C GLN A 19 -23.90 56.41 47.16
N HIS A 20 -25.07 56.91 47.51
CA HIS A 20 -26.38 56.63 46.96
C HIS A 20 -26.60 57.56 45.77
N GLN A 21 -26.89 57.04 44.56
CA GLN A 21 -27.83 57.64 43.61
C GLN A 21 -28.25 56.61 42.54
N HIS A 22 -29.57 56.47 42.41
CA HIS A 22 -30.28 55.81 41.33
C HIS A 22 -29.89 56.40 39.96
N GLN A 23 -29.63 55.56 38.96
CA GLN A 23 -30.24 55.69 37.62
C GLN A 23 -30.13 54.37 36.84
N HIS A 24 -31.26 53.99 36.25
CA HIS A 24 -31.42 52.93 35.26
C HIS A 24 -30.47 53.13 34.07
N GLN A 25 -29.82 52.06 33.61
CA GLN A 25 -29.63 51.81 32.19
C GLN A 25 -29.44 50.32 31.90
N ASN A 26 -30.12 49.88 30.84
CA ASN A 26 -30.17 48.51 30.33
C ASN A 26 -28.78 47.95 30.00
N GLY A 27 -28.53 46.69 30.35
CA GLY A 27 -27.31 45.98 29.98
C GLY A 27 -27.50 44.47 30.08
N GLY A 28 -28.16 43.88 29.09
CA GLY A 28 -28.14 42.44 28.89
C GLY A 28 -26.71 41.96 28.63
N PHE A 29 -26.29 40.93 29.35
CA PHE A 29 -25.02 40.24 29.10
C PHE A 29 -25.03 39.65 27.69
N ASN A 30 -24.35 40.31 26.75
CA ASN A 30 -24.01 39.75 25.45
C ASN A 30 -22.90 38.71 25.65
N LEU A 31 -23.29 37.43 25.64
CA LEU A 31 -22.35 36.33 25.43
C LEU A 31 -21.99 36.31 23.94
N SER A 32 -21.08 37.18 23.51
CA SER A 32 -20.49 37.11 22.18
C SER A 32 -19.54 35.92 22.12
N LEU A 33 -20.09 34.72 21.92
CA LEU A 33 -19.36 33.58 21.41
C LEU A 33 -18.91 33.95 19.99
N SER A 34 -17.60 34.15 19.80
CA SER A 34 -17.01 34.48 18.49
C SER A 34 -17.41 33.43 17.45
N LEU A 35 -18.42 33.77 16.67
CA LEU A 35 -18.97 32.99 15.56
C LEU A 35 -18.05 33.14 14.34
N SER A 36 -16.80 32.70 14.47
CA SER A 36 -15.82 32.70 13.35
C SER A 36 -15.52 31.28 12.85
N LEU A 37 -16.23 30.26 13.35
CA LEU A 37 -16.07 28.84 12.98
C LEU A 37 -17.27 28.26 12.20
N LEU A 38 -18.14 29.13 11.68
CA LEU A 38 -19.23 28.74 10.78
C LEU A 38 -19.14 29.50 9.45
N SER A 39 -17.97 29.53 8.84
CA SER A 39 -17.90 29.49 7.37
C SER A 39 -18.30 28.09 6.95
N ASN A 40 -19.60 27.92 6.94
CA ASN A 40 -20.33 26.69 6.78
C ASN A 40 -20.36 26.35 5.29
N ASP A 41 -19.26 25.83 4.74
CA ASP A 41 -19.27 25.16 3.43
C ASP A 41 -19.93 23.76 3.56
N LYS A 42 -21.08 23.70 4.25
CA LYS A 42 -21.79 22.47 4.64
C LYS A 42 -22.44 21.71 3.48
N ASN A 43 -22.20 22.13 2.25
CA ASN A 43 -22.69 21.46 1.06
C ASN A 43 -21.60 20.76 0.25
N LYS A 44 -20.33 20.82 0.67
CA LYS A 44 -19.25 20.07 0.01
C LYS A 44 -19.10 18.70 0.67
N PRO A 45 -19.09 17.59 -0.10
CA PRO A 45 -18.76 16.29 0.44
C PRO A 45 -17.35 16.32 1.03
N ASP A 46 -17.21 15.84 2.28
CA ASP A 46 -15.91 15.67 2.93
C ASP A 46 -15.26 14.39 2.41
N TYR A 47 -14.33 14.53 1.46
CA TYR A 47 -13.60 13.40 0.88
C TYR A 47 -12.28 13.20 1.62
N HIS A 48 -11.92 11.94 1.88
CA HIS A 48 -10.62 11.64 2.45
C HIS A 48 -9.50 12.05 1.47
N PRO A 49 -8.45 12.75 1.92
CA PRO A 49 -7.39 13.24 1.05
C PRO A 49 -6.59 12.08 0.46
N VAL A 50 -5.93 12.33 -0.67
CA VAL A 50 -5.18 11.32 -1.43
C VAL A 50 -3.72 11.71 -1.57
N VAL A 51 -2.82 10.79 -1.24
CA VAL A 51 -1.40 10.90 -1.56
C VAL A 51 -1.08 10.00 -2.73
N ILE A 52 -0.29 10.50 -3.68
CA ILE A 52 0.11 9.75 -4.87
C ILE A 52 1.62 9.72 -4.99
N TRP A 53 2.19 8.54 -5.28
CA TRP A 53 3.61 8.38 -5.58
C TRP A 53 3.79 7.76 -6.97
N HIS A 54 4.45 8.50 -7.86
CA HIS A 54 4.73 8.11 -9.23
C HIS A 54 5.73 6.95 -9.36
N GLY A 55 5.85 6.42 -10.58
CA GLY A 55 6.75 5.33 -10.93
C GLY A 55 8.15 5.78 -11.39
N LEU A 56 8.94 4.80 -11.82
CA LEU A 56 10.30 5.00 -12.34
C LEU A 56 10.30 5.93 -13.56
N GLY A 57 11.17 6.95 -13.54
CA GLY A 57 11.36 7.87 -14.66
C GLY A 57 10.23 8.88 -14.89
N ASP A 58 9.21 8.89 -14.04
CA ASP A 58 8.15 9.90 -14.03
C ASP A 58 8.43 10.97 -12.95
N SER A 59 7.57 11.98 -12.81
CA SER A 59 7.68 13.02 -11.80
C SER A 59 6.31 13.48 -11.31
N ALA A 60 6.24 13.94 -10.06
CA ALA A 60 5.06 14.62 -9.52
C ALA A 60 4.60 15.81 -10.36
N PHE A 61 5.53 16.48 -11.06
CA PHE A 61 5.25 17.67 -11.87
C PHE A 61 4.96 17.34 -13.35
N SER A 62 4.92 16.06 -13.71
CA SER A 62 4.70 15.64 -15.09
C SER A 62 3.24 15.83 -15.51
N GLU A 63 3.01 16.01 -16.81
CA GLU A 63 1.65 16.10 -17.35
C GLU A 63 0.81 14.84 -17.04
N PRO A 64 1.31 13.59 -17.21
CA PRO A 64 0.56 12.40 -16.81
C PRO A 64 0.11 12.40 -15.35
N MET A 65 0.98 12.82 -14.42
CA MET A 65 0.64 12.86 -13.00
C MET A 65 -0.39 13.95 -12.68
N HIS A 66 -0.27 15.13 -13.27
CA HIS A 66 -1.27 16.19 -13.14
C HIS A 66 -2.62 15.82 -13.78
N GLN A 67 -2.63 15.02 -14.85
CA GLN A 67 -3.86 14.48 -15.43
C GLN A 67 -4.56 13.51 -14.46
N VAL A 68 -3.82 12.66 -13.74
CA VAL A 68 -4.39 11.79 -12.69
C VAL A 68 -4.97 12.63 -11.55
N GLN A 69 -4.23 13.64 -11.06
CA GLN A 69 -4.73 14.56 -10.04
C GLN A 69 -6.02 15.25 -10.49
N SER A 70 -6.00 15.86 -11.68
CA SER A 70 -7.14 16.57 -12.27
C SER A 70 -8.35 15.66 -12.45
N LEU A 71 -8.12 14.39 -12.82
CA LEU A 71 -9.19 13.41 -12.92
C LEU A 71 -9.84 13.16 -11.56
N ILE A 72 -9.05 12.95 -10.50
CA ILE A 72 -9.54 12.72 -9.14
C ILE A 72 -10.32 13.96 -8.65
N GLU A 73 -9.78 15.15 -8.82
CA GLU A 73 -10.40 16.41 -8.41
C GLU A 73 -11.70 16.71 -9.18
N SER A 74 -11.75 16.38 -10.47
CA SER A 74 -12.97 16.52 -11.29
C SER A 74 -14.08 15.55 -10.88
N GLN A 75 -13.72 14.33 -10.47
CA GLN A 75 -14.67 13.31 -10.07
C GLN A 75 -15.16 13.53 -8.63
N PHE A 76 -14.30 14.07 -7.76
CA PHE A 76 -14.59 14.32 -6.34
C PHE A 76 -14.31 15.79 -5.98
N PRO A 77 -15.23 16.72 -6.31
CA PRO A 77 -14.99 18.15 -6.11
C PRO A 77 -14.65 18.50 -4.66
N GLY A 78 -13.43 18.98 -4.44
CA GLY A 78 -12.93 19.37 -3.12
C GLY A 78 -12.07 18.37 -2.38
N ILE A 79 -11.84 17.19 -2.96
CA ILE A 79 -10.80 16.30 -2.48
C ILE A 79 -9.44 17.00 -2.55
N PHE A 80 -8.62 16.80 -1.52
CA PHE A 80 -7.23 17.27 -1.53
C PHE A 80 -6.33 16.15 -2.05
N VAL A 81 -5.44 16.48 -2.99
CA VAL A 81 -4.49 15.54 -3.59
C VAL A 81 -3.07 16.06 -3.38
N HIS A 82 -2.20 15.22 -2.87
CA HIS A 82 -0.78 15.50 -2.70
C HIS A 82 0.05 14.53 -3.55
N LEU A 83 0.95 15.05 -4.37
CA LEU A 83 1.88 14.27 -5.17
C LEU A 83 3.24 14.26 -4.45
N VAL A 84 3.72 13.08 -4.07
CA VAL A 84 5.05 12.89 -3.48
C VAL A 84 6.09 13.22 -4.54
N HIS A 85 7.04 14.08 -4.18
CA HIS A 85 8.15 14.50 -5.03
C HIS A 85 9.47 14.46 -4.25
N LEU A 86 10.56 14.10 -4.92
CA LEU A 86 11.90 13.93 -4.36
C LEU A 86 12.85 15.09 -4.70
N ALA A 87 12.42 15.97 -5.59
CA ALA A 87 13.05 17.24 -5.96
C ALA A 87 11.99 18.26 -6.36
N ASP A 88 12.37 19.51 -6.63
CA ASP A 88 11.43 20.62 -6.89
C ASP A 88 11.23 20.91 -8.40
N ASP A 89 11.79 20.08 -9.28
CA ASP A 89 11.66 20.20 -10.73
C ASP A 89 11.50 18.84 -11.42
N VAL A 90 10.81 18.83 -12.56
CA VAL A 90 10.50 17.62 -13.35
C VAL A 90 11.74 16.76 -13.57
N GLY A 91 12.84 17.36 -14.03
CA GLY A 91 14.02 16.61 -14.46
C GLY A 91 14.77 15.99 -13.28
N SER A 92 14.90 16.72 -12.17
CA SER A 92 15.54 16.20 -10.95
C SER A 92 14.71 15.12 -10.29
N ASP A 93 13.38 15.27 -10.28
CA ASP A 93 12.45 14.30 -9.70
C ASP A 93 12.39 13.00 -10.53
N GLN A 94 12.37 13.11 -11.86
CA GLN A 94 12.53 11.97 -12.77
C GLN A 94 13.84 11.23 -12.56
N ARG A 95 14.95 11.97 -12.41
CA ARG A 95 16.26 11.37 -12.11
C ARG A 95 16.25 10.66 -10.77
N ALA A 96 15.63 11.24 -9.74
CA ALA A 96 15.51 10.61 -8.42
C ALA A 96 14.71 9.29 -8.46
N GLY A 97 13.75 9.18 -9.38
CA GLY A 97 13.03 7.92 -9.64
C GLY A 97 13.90 6.79 -10.23
N ILE A 98 15.07 7.10 -10.78
CA ILE A 98 16.02 6.13 -11.39
C ILE A 98 17.26 5.94 -10.52
N PHE A 99 17.82 7.06 -10.02
CA PHE A 99 19.06 7.11 -9.26
C PHE A 99 18.81 7.65 -7.85
N GLY A 100 19.38 6.99 -6.86
CA GLY A 100 19.29 7.37 -5.46
C GLY A 100 19.17 6.16 -4.53
N GLU A 101 19.04 6.45 -3.25
CA GLU A 101 18.87 5.46 -2.18
C GLU A 101 17.39 5.50 -1.71
N VAL A 102 16.70 4.35 -1.79
CA VAL A 102 15.25 4.26 -1.59
C VAL A 102 14.86 4.45 -0.14
N ASN A 103 15.70 4.05 0.82
CA ASN A 103 15.44 4.31 2.23
C ASN A 103 15.42 5.81 2.54
N GLU A 104 16.35 6.58 1.97
CA GLU A 104 16.37 8.04 2.06
C GLU A 104 15.15 8.67 1.35
N GLN A 105 14.74 8.13 0.20
CA GLN A 105 13.52 8.60 -0.49
C GLN A 105 12.26 8.40 0.35
N VAL A 106 12.13 7.24 1.02
CA VAL A 106 11.02 6.97 1.94
C VAL A 106 11.07 7.90 3.15
N GLU A 107 12.25 8.21 3.68
CA GLU A 107 12.38 9.18 4.78
C GLU A 107 11.95 10.59 4.36
N LYS A 108 12.40 11.07 3.20
CA LYS A 108 11.94 12.35 2.62
C LYS A 108 10.42 12.38 2.43
N ALA A 109 9.83 11.30 1.91
CA ALA A 109 8.39 11.20 1.77
C ALA A 109 7.67 11.18 3.13
N CYS A 110 8.25 10.54 4.15
CA CYS A 110 7.71 10.59 5.52
C CYS A 110 7.65 12.03 6.04
N GLU A 111 8.73 12.80 5.88
CA GLU A 111 8.81 14.21 6.30
C GLU A 111 7.85 15.10 5.51
N GLN A 112 7.85 14.96 4.18
CA GLN A 112 6.99 15.71 3.27
C GLN A 112 5.52 15.49 3.62
N ILE A 113 5.06 14.24 3.73
CA ILE A 113 3.67 13.91 4.02
C ILE A 113 3.28 14.38 5.43
N ALA A 114 4.17 14.28 6.42
CA ALA A 114 3.90 14.75 7.77
C ALA A 114 3.76 16.27 7.88
N ALA A 115 4.36 17.02 6.97
CA ALA A 115 4.29 18.48 6.94
C ALA A 115 2.98 19.01 6.34
N VAL A 116 2.14 18.17 5.71
CA VAL A 116 0.90 18.61 5.04
C VAL A 116 -0.29 18.60 6.02
N PRO A 117 -0.84 19.78 6.39
CA PRO A 117 -1.91 19.88 7.39
C PRO A 117 -3.19 19.12 7.03
N GLU A 118 -3.53 19.06 5.75
CA GLU A 118 -4.71 18.38 5.22
C GLU A 118 -4.66 16.86 5.44
N LEU A 119 -3.47 16.28 5.60
CA LEU A 119 -3.27 14.84 5.77
C LEU A 119 -3.29 14.38 7.23
N LYS A 120 -3.31 15.31 8.20
CA LYS A 120 -3.10 15.02 9.64
C LYS A 120 -4.04 13.97 10.23
N ASP A 121 -5.28 13.89 9.71
CA ASP A 121 -6.33 12.99 10.19
C ASP A 121 -6.37 11.65 9.44
N GLY A 122 -5.40 11.43 8.55
CA GLY A 122 -5.25 10.26 7.69
C GLY A 122 -5.55 10.57 6.22
N PHE A 123 -5.13 9.66 5.35
CA PHE A 123 -5.31 9.78 3.89
C PHE A 123 -5.42 8.40 3.21
N ASP A 124 -5.89 8.37 1.96
CA ASP A 124 -5.74 7.21 1.08
C ASP A 124 -4.52 7.39 0.17
N ALA A 125 -3.86 6.30 -0.21
CA ALA A 125 -2.60 6.34 -0.93
C ALA A 125 -2.69 5.58 -2.25
N ILE A 126 -2.17 6.17 -3.34
CA ILE A 126 -2.08 5.55 -4.66
C ILE A 126 -0.60 5.49 -5.09
N GLY A 127 -0.08 4.30 -5.31
CA GLY A 127 1.27 4.11 -5.84
C GLY A 127 1.25 3.53 -7.25
N PHE A 128 2.02 4.13 -8.16
CA PHE A 128 2.19 3.65 -9.53
C PHE A 128 3.53 2.95 -9.69
N SER A 129 3.52 1.73 -10.22
CA SER A 129 4.72 0.90 -10.41
C SER A 129 5.55 0.85 -9.12
N GLN A 130 6.83 1.23 -9.12
CA GLN A 130 7.66 1.22 -7.90
C GLN A 130 7.10 2.07 -6.75
N GLY A 131 6.38 3.15 -7.05
CA GLY A 131 5.79 4.04 -6.04
C GLY A 131 4.83 3.32 -5.07
N GLY A 132 4.24 2.19 -5.48
CA GLY A 132 3.40 1.39 -4.59
C GLY A 132 4.18 0.62 -3.52
N GLN A 133 5.37 0.08 -3.81
CA GLN A 133 6.21 -0.48 -2.73
C GLN A 133 6.87 0.61 -1.88
N PHE A 134 7.02 1.83 -2.40
CA PHE A 134 7.54 2.96 -1.61
C PHE A 134 6.48 3.49 -0.63
N LEU A 135 5.23 3.63 -1.06
CA LEU A 135 4.11 3.93 -0.15
C LEU A 135 3.85 2.79 0.84
N ARG A 136 4.04 1.53 0.44
CA ARG A 136 4.04 0.42 1.40
C ARG A 136 5.14 0.59 2.45
N ALA A 137 6.36 0.95 2.05
CA ALA A 137 7.44 1.24 2.98
C ALA A 137 7.13 2.43 3.89
N TYR A 138 6.46 3.47 3.40
CA TYR A 138 5.93 4.57 4.24
C TYR A 138 4.99 4.03 5.34
N VAL A 139 4.04 3.16 4.98
CA VAL A 139 3.12 2.52 5.95
C VAL A 139 3.89 1.68 6.95
N GLU A 140 4.91 0.96 6.54
CA GLU A 140 5.70 0.13 7.47
C GLU A 140 6.59 0.98 8.40
N ARG A 141 7.21 2.05 7.89
CA ARG A 141 8.28 2.79 8.59
C ARG A 141 7.81 3.97 9.42
N CYS A 142 6.84 4.75 8.95
CA CYS A 142 6.38 5.96 9.64
C CYS A 142 4.86 5.96 9.90
N ASN A 143 4.02 5.81 8.87
CA ASN A 143 2.55 5.79 8.94
C ASN A 143 1.93 6.84 9.88
N THR A 144 2.52 8.04 9.87
CA THR A 144 2.07 9.20 10.64
C THR A 144 2.19 10.40 9.71
N PRO A 145 1.07 10.94 9.17
CA PRO A 145 -0.32 10.51 9.38
C PRO A 145 -0.66 9.10 8.84
N PRO A 146 -1.73 8.46 9.34
CA PRO A 146 -2.04 7.07 8.98
C PRO A 146 -2.67 6.93 7.59
N VAL A 147 -2.21 5.94 6.83
CA VAL A 147 -2.89 5.51 5.59
C VAL A 147 -4.11 4.67 5.94
N ARG A 148 -5.26 4.98 5.31
CA ARG A 148 -6.49 4.19 5.39
C ARG A 148 -6.51 3.10 4.32
N ASN A 149 -6.56 3.48 3.04
CA ASN A 149 -6.50 2.55 1.92
C ASN A 149 -5.17 2.74 1.17
N LEU A 150 -4.45 1.65 0.91
CA LEU A 150 -3.27 1.64 0.03
C LEU A 150 -3.64 0.95 -1.28
N ILE A 151 -3.58 1.69 -2.39
CA ILE A 151 -3.88 1.22 -3.74
C ILE A 151 -2.58 1.19 -4.53
N THR A 152 -2.24 0.05 -5.13
CA THR A 152 -1.00 -0.11 -5.89
C THR A 152 -1.28 -0.62 -7.30
N PHE A 153 -0.79 0.11 -8.31
CA PHE A 153 -0.92 -0.27 -9.71
C PHE A 153 0.39 -0.87 -10.21
N GLY A 154 0.40 -2.16 -10.52
CA GLY A 154 1.53 -2.86 -11.13
C GLY A 154 2.79 -2.87 -10.27
N SER A 155 2.67 -2.75 -8.95
CA SER A 155 3.80 -2.54 -8.02
C SER A 155 4.50 -3.83 -7.63
N GLN A 156 5.81 -3.84 -7.63
CA GLN A 156 6.62 -5.05 -7.49
C GLN A 156 6.88 -5.38 -6.01
N HIS A 157 5.84 -5.81 -5.30
CA HIS A 157 5.92 -6.03 -3.85
C HIS A 157 6.92 -7.13 -3.43
N MET A 158 7.19 -8.10 -4.30
CA MET A 158 8.26 -9.10 -4.14
C MET A 158 9.46 -8.83 -5.04
N GLY A 159 9.62 -7.61 -5.54
CA GLY A 159 10.71 -7.19 -6.41
C GLY A 159 10.58 -7.70 -7.85
N ILE A 160 11.65 -7.50 -8.61
CA ILE A 160 11.83 -7.98 -9.98
C ILE A 160 13.00 -8.95 -10.06
N ALA A 161 12.86 -10.02 -10.84
CA ALA A 161 13.92 -10.99 -11.09
C ALA A 161 14.64 -10.77 -12.43
N ASP A 162 14.07 -9.90 -13.27
CA ASP A 162 14.65 -9.49 -14.54
C ASP A 162 14.58 -7.97 -14.68
N LEU A 163 15.53 -7.41 -15.41
CA LEU A 163 15.62 -5.98 -15.65
C LEU A 163 14.83 -5.63 -16.90
N PRO A 164 13.87 -4.67 -16.84
CA PRO A 164 13.14 -4.28 -18.03
C PRO A 164 14.11 -3.75 -19.09
N ALA A 165 13.87 -4.13 -20.35
CA ALA A 165 14.67 -3.67 -21.47
C ALA A 165 14.53 -2.15 -21.65
N CYS A 166 15.66 -1.43 -21.62
CA CYS A 166 15.68 0.01 -21.85
C CYS A 166 15.45 0.32 -23.33
N LYS A 167 14.66 1.37 -23.63
CA LYS A 167 14.53 1.89 -25.00
C LYS A 167 15.88 2.47 -25.46
N PRO A 168 16.25 2.38 -26.75
CA PRO A 168 17.53 2.88 -27.25
C PRO A 168 17.78 4.38 -27.02
N ALA A 169 16.74 5.19 -26.87
CA ALA A 169 16.86 6.64 -26.65
C ALA A 169 16.98 7.04 -25.16
N ASP A 170 16.78 6.10 -24.23
CA ASP A 170 16.77 6.40 -22.79
C ASP A 170 18.18 6.26 -22.21
N PHE A 171 18.91 7.38 -22.18
CA PHE A 171 20.28 7.42 -21.68
C PHE A 171 20.38 7.10 -20.19
N LEU A 172 19.42 7.55 -19.38
CA LEU A 172 19.40 7.32 -17.93
C LEU A 172 19.10 5.85 -17.63
N CYS A 173 18.12 5.26 -18.31
CA CYS A 173 17.80 3.84 -18.18
C CYS A 173 19.02 2.98 -18.57
N ARG A 174 19.70 3.28 -19.68
CA ARG A 174 20.89 2.51 -20.11
C ARG A 174 22.06 2.62 -19.12
N LEU A 175 22.24 3.77 -18.49
CA LEU A 175 23.28 3.93 -17.47
C LEU A 175 22.95 3.07 -16.24
N ALA A 176 21.69 3.07 -15.79
CA ALA A 176 21.23 2.19 -14.72
C ALA A 176 21.36 0.71 -15.10
N GLU A 177 20.99 0.34 -16.32
CA GLU A 177 21.13 -1.02 -16.87
C GLU A 177 22.60 -1.47 -16.86
N SER A 178 23.51 -0.63 -17.34
CA SER A 178 24.96 -0.90 -17.34
C SER A 178 25.49 -1.13 -15.93
N ALA A 179 25.10 -0.29 -14.97
CA ALA A 179 25.48 -0.46 -13.57
C ALA A 179 24.95 -1.78 -12.98
N MET A 180 23.71 -2.15 -13.29
CA MET A 180 23.12 -3.41 -12.82
C MET A 180 23.75 -4.64 -13.49
N ARG A 181 24.11 -4.56 -14.78
CA ARG A 181 24.84 -5.62 -15.50
C ARG A 181 26.28 -5.78 -15.00
N ALA A 182 26.92 -4.70 -14.58
CA ALA A 182 28.26 -4.75 -13.96
C ALA A 182 28.24 -5.35 -12.55
N GLY A 183 27.08 -5.31 -11.87
CA GLY A 183 26.85 -5.98 -10.59
C GLY A 183 25.70 -5.35 -9.81
N VAL A 184 24.50 -5.93 -9.93
CA VAL A 184 23.27 -5.43 -9.30
C VAL A 184 23.35 -5.35 -7.78
N TYR A 185 24.10 -6.24 -7.13
CA TYR A 185 24.33 -6.22 -5.68
C TYR A 185 25.69 -5.60 -5.29
N SER A 186 26.34 -4.86 -6.19
CA SER A 186 27.49 -4.03 -5.79
C SER A 186 27.05 -2.93 -4.81
N ASN A 187 27.97 -2.46 -3.97
CA ASN A 187 27.68 -1.37 -3.03
C ASN A 187 27.16 -0.13 -3.76
N TYR A 188 27.77 0.21 -4.91
CA TYR A 188 27.33 1.34 -5.72
C TYR A 188 25.89 1.15 -6.21
N ALA A 189 25.56 0.03 -6.85
CA ALA A 189 24.22 -0.22 -7.36
C ALA A 189 23.16 -0.20 -6.24
N GLN A 190 23.45 -0.86 -5.11
CA GLN A 190 22.52 -0.91 -3.97
C GLN A 190 22.30 0.44 -3.26
N HIS A 191 23.12 1.47 -3.50
CA HIS A 191 22.94 2.80 -2.88
C HIS A 191 22.63 3.92 -3.88
N HIS A 192 22.78 3.66 -5.19
CA HIS A 192 22.64 4.71 -6.20
C HIS A 192 21.70 4.34 -7.34
N VAL A 193 21.27 3.09 -7.46
CA VAL A 193 20.31 2.65 -8.48
C VAL A 193 19.06 2.16 -7.79
N VAL A 194 17.93 2.83 -8.05
CA VAL A 194 16.66 2.57 -7.37
C VAL A 194 16.17 1.15 -7.65
N SER A 195 16.22 0.70 -8.90
CA SER A 195 15.77 -0.64 -9.30
C SER A 195 16.62 -1.77 -8.73
N ALA A 196 17.91 -1.56 -8.50
CA ALA A 196 18.78 -2.54 -7.85
C ALA A 196 18.32 -2.85 -6.41
N GLN A 197 17.74 -1.86 -5.72
CA GLN A 197 17.30 -1.97 -4.33
C GLN A 197 16.02 -2.78 -4.16
N TYR A 198 15.31 -3.11 -5.25
CA TYR A 198 14.22 -4.08 -5.27
C TYR A 198 14.41 -5.19 -6.32
N PHE A 199 15.64 -5.37 -6.81
CA PHE A 199 16.00 -6.53 -7.59
C PHE A 199 16.12 -7.76 -6.67
N ARG A 200 15.40 -8.82 -7.03
CA ARG A 200 15.30 -10.08 -6.28
C ARG A 200 15.15 -11.22 -7.29
N ASN A 201 16.25 -11.91 -7.57
CA ASN A 201 16.24 -13.09 -8.44
C ASN A 201 16.40 -14.39 -7.62
N PRO A 202 15.30 -15.10 -7.29
CA PRO A 202 15.37 -16.38 -6.60
C PRO A 202 15.60 -17.57 -7.54
N LEU A 203 15.64 -17.37 -8.87
CA LEU A 203 15.89 -18.45 -9.85
C LEU A 203 17.36 -18.86 -9.89
N ASP A 204 18.26 -17.99 -9.43
CA ASP A 204 19.70 -18.24 -9.32
C ASP A 204 20.10 -18.20 -7.84
N GLU A 205 20.64 -19.30 -7.32
CA GLU A 205 20.94 -19.46 -5.90
C GLU A 205 22.00 -18.47 -5.40
N ALA A 206 23.03 -18.19 -6.23
CA ALA A 206 24.07 -17.23 -5.89
C ALA A 206 23.51 -15.80 -5.83
N SER A 207 22.74 -15.40 -6.84
CA SER A 207 22.05 -14.11 -6.91
C SER A 207 21.09 -13.93 -5.73
N PHE A 208 20.36 -14.97 -5.35
CA PHE A 208 19.49 -14.94 -4.18
C PHE A 208 20.27 -14.83 -2.86
N GLY A 209 21.43 -15.49 -2.77
CA GLY A 209 22.36 -15.32 -1.65
C GLY A 209 22.90 -13.89 -1.53
N GLU A 210 23.24 -13.26 -2.65
CA GLU A 210 23.63 -11.84 -2.68
C GLU A 210 22.48 -10.91 -2.29
N TYR A 211 21.26 -11.16 -2.78
CA TYR A 211 20.05 -10.46 -2.36
C TYR A 211 19.89 -10.48 -0.84
N MET A 212 19.88 -11.69 -0.25
CA MET A 212 19.68 -11.89 1.17
C MET A 212 20.78 -11.26 2.03
N SER A 213 22.00 -11.09 1.50
CA SER A 213 23.12 -10.51 2.26
C SER A 213 23.29 -9.00 2.07
N LYS A 214 22.99 -8.46 0.88
CA LYS A 214 23.36 -7.09 0.49
C LYS A 214 22.20 -6.14 0.25
N ASN A 215 21.01 -6.64 -0.10
CA ASN A 215 19.89 -5.78 -0.41
C ASN A 215 19.45 -5.01 0.85
N ALA A 216 19.38 -3.67 0.83
CA ALA A 216 19.08 -2.88 2.02
C ALA A 216 17.60 -2.46 2.14
N PHE A 217 16.84 -2.53 1.05
CA PHE A 217 15.47 -2.02 0.98
C PHE A 217 14.43 -3.14 0.96
N LEU A 218 14.31 -3.88 -0.15
CA LEU A 218 13.24 -4.87 -0.33
C LEU A 218 13.31 -6.01 0.71
N ALA A 219 14.52 -6.52 1.00
CA ALA A 219 14.71 -7.57 2.00
C ALA A 219 14.39 -7.10 3.44
N ASP A 220 14.46 -5.78 3.70
CA ASP A 220 14.04 -5.17 4.96
C ASP A 220 12.52 -5.04 5.04
N ILE A 221 11.89 -4.37 4.07
CA ILE A 221 10.42 -4.16 4.07
C ILE A 221 9.63 -5.47 3.82
N ASN A 222 10.29 -6.57 3.46
CA ASN A 222 9.66 -7.89 3.39
C ASN A 222 9.91 -8.75 4.65
N ASN A 223 10.57 -8.20 5.67
CA ASN A 223 10.95 -8.91 6.88
C ASN A 223 11.67 -10.25 6.57
N GLU A 224 12.47 -10.30 5.50
CA GLU A 224 13.08 -11.56 5.02
C GLU A 224 14.30 -11.98 5.84
N ARG A 225 14.98 -11.02 6.48
CA ARG A 225 16.13 -11.29 7.35
C ARG A 225 15.79 -11.28 8.84
N ARG A 226 14.95 -10.33 9.25
CA ARG A 226 14.55 -10.13 10.64
C ARG A 226 13.11 -9.63 10.68
N ILE A 227 12.32 -10.16 11.59
CA ILE A 227 10.96 -9.69 11.81
C ILE A 227 10.98 -8.34 12.53
N ASN A 228 10.50 -7.30 11.86
CA ASN A 228 10.16 -6.02 12.47
C ASN A 228 8.66 -5.98 12.81
N GLN A 229 8.34 -6.10 14.09
CA GLN A 229 6.94 -6.12 14.56
C GLN A 229 6.20 -4.81 14.24
N LYS A 230 6.89 -3.67 14.22
CA LYS A 230 6.26 -2.37 13.88
C LYS A 230 5.73 -2.36 12.44
N TYR A 231 6.41 -3.03 11.52
CA TYR A 231 5.98 -3.12 10.11
C TYR A 231 4.68 -3.91 10.00
N ILE A 232 4.60 -5.04 10.71
CA ILE A 232 3.40 -5.87 10.83
C ILE A 232 2.23 -5.06 11.42
N ASP A 233 2.48 -4.40 12.56
CA ASP A 233 1.42 -3.70 13.29
C ASP A 233 0.86 -2.51 12.50
N ARG A 234 1.72 -1.79 11.75
CA ARG A 234 1.29 -0.66 10.93
C ARG A 234 0.61 -1.08 9.63
N LEU A 235 1.11 -2.10 8.92
CA LEU A 235 0.37 -2.64 7.77
C LEU A 235 -1.02 -3.14 8.19
N ALA A 236 -1.12 -3.73 9.37
CA ALA A 236 -2.39 -4.16 9.92
C ALA A 236 -3.36 -3.00 10.22
N THR A 237 -2.97 -1.73 10.18
CA THR A 237 -3.92 -0.61 10.32
C THR A 237 -4.68 -0.28 9.03
N LEU A 238 -4.18 -0.72 7.86
CA LEU A 238 -4.84 -0.47 6.58
C LEU A 238 -6.25 -1.08 6.56
N GLU A 239 -7.24 -0.29 6.17
CA GLU A 239 -8.60 -0.78 5.94
C GLU A 239 -8.61 -1.71 4.73
N HIS A 240 -8.04 -1.24 3.61
CA HIS A 240 -7.82 -2.04 2.41
C HIS A 240 -6.40 -1.85 1.87
N PHE A 241 -5.79 -2.96 1.45
CA PHE A 241 -4.61 -3.01 0.61
C PHE A 241 -5.02 -3.59 -0.74
N VAL A 242 -5.24 -2.71 -1.71
CA VAL A 242 -5.76 -3.00 -3.04
C VAL A 242 -4.61 -3.08 -4.02
N MET A 243 -4.38 -4.28 -4.56
CA MET A 243 -3.27 -4.57 -5.45
C MET A 243 -3.80 -4.84 -6.86
N LEU A 244 -3.43 -3.98 -7.80
CA LEU A 244 -3.82 -4.09 -9.21
C LEU A 244 -2.66 -4.66 -10.04
N LEU A 245 -2.95 -5.74 -10.77
CA LEU A 245 -2.05 -6.39 -11.71
C LEU A 245 -2.48 -6.07 -13.15
N PHE A 246 -1.52 -5.82 -14.06
CA PHE A 246 -1.80 -5.68 -15.49
C PHE A 246 -1.69 -7.04 -16.20
N SER A 247 -2.72 -7.41 -16.97
CA SER A 247 -2.82 -8.75 -17.57
C SER A 247 -1.69 -9.05 -18.57
N ASP A 248 -1.23 -8.03 -19.29
CA ASP A 248 -0.26 -8.14 -20.40
C ASP A 248 1.05 -7.41 -20.04
N ASP A 249 1.36 -7.33 -18.74
CA ASP A 249 2.59 -6.70 -18.23
C ASP A 249 3.83 -7.53 -18.60
N THR A 250 4.77 -6.88 -19.29
CA THR A 250 6.09 -7.42 -19.64
C THR A 250 7.24 -6.60 -19.03
N THR A 251 6.92 -5.54 -18.29
CA THR A 251 7.89 -4.65 -17.63
C THR A 251 8.27 -5.21 -16.26
N VAL A 252 7.29 -5.76 -15.54
CA VAL A 252 7.50 -6.40 -14.24
C VAL A 252 7.65 -7.91 -14.44
N SER A 253 8.78 -8.47 -14.01
CA SER A 253 9.03 -9.92 -14.07
C SER A 253 9.32 -10.48 -12.67
N PRO A 254 8.47 -11.38 -12.12
CA PRO A 254 7.16 -11.79 -12.63
C PRO A 254 6.10 -10.70 -12.41
N LYS A 255 5.16 -10.50 -13.34
CA LYS A 255 4.09 -9.48 -13.21
C LYS A 255 3.23 -9.68 -11.97
N GLU A 256 3.09 -10.93 -11.53
CA GLU A 256 2.40 -11.35 -10.31
C GLU A 256 3.07 -10.84 -9.02
N SER A 257 4.27 -10.24 -9.10
CA SER A 257 4.84 -9.44 -8.01
C SER A 257 3.90 -8.31 -7.57
N SER A 258 3.04 -7.83 -8.48
CA SER A 258 1.87 -6.97 -8.20
C SER A 258 0.96 -7.51 -7.11
N TRP A 259 0.87 -8.83 -6.97
CA TRP A 259 0.06 -9.54 -5.98
C TRP A 259 0.92 -10.29 -4.96
N PHE A 260 2.14 -9.81 -4.68
CA PHE A 260 3.13 -10.47 -3.81
C PHE A 260 3.51 -11.89 -4.24
N ALA A 261 3.28 -12.29 -5.48
CA ALA A 261 3.82 -13.54 -5.98
C ALA A 261 5.31 -13.38 -6.29
N SER A 262 6.06 -14.46 -6.21
CA SER A 262 7.47 -14.47 -6.61
C SER A 262 7.84 -15.83 -7.14
N TYR A 263 8.92 -15.93 -7.92
CA TYR A 263 9.49 -17.23 -8.26
C TYR A 263 9.91 -18.00 -6.99
N LEU A 264 9.98 -19.33 -7.11
CA LEU A 264 10.25 -20.22 -5.98
C LEU A 264 11.66 -19.97 -5.42
N GLU A 265 11.77 -19.90 -4.09
CA GLU A 265 13.07 -19.70 -3.42
C GLU A 265 13.91 -20.98 -3.43
N PRO A 266 15.24 -20.92 -3.64
CA PRO A 266 16.10 -22.10 -3.75
C PRO A 266 15.97 -23.08 -2.58
N ASN A 267 15.91 -22.61 -1.33
CA ASN A 267 15.81 -23.46 -0.14
C ASN A 267 14.41 -24.03 0.13
N THR A 268 13.39 -23.54 -0.57
CA THR A 268 12.04 -24.14 -0.52
C THR A 268 11.87 -25.26 -1.54
N SER A 269 12.78 -25.36 -2.52
CA SER A 269 12.74 -26.36 -3.59
C SER A 269 12.82 -27.81 -3.08
N SER A 270 13.56 -28.11 -2.01
CA SER A 270 13.66 -29.48 -1.46
C SER A 270 12.34 -29.95 -0.84
N SER A 271 11.65 -29.06 -0.12
CA SER A 271 10.34 -29.34 0.47
C SER A 271 9.19 -29.29 -0.55
N ALA A 272 9.28 -28.39 -1.54
CA ALA A 272 8.28 -28.23 -2.59
C ALA A 272 8.39 -29.31 -3.66
N ALA A 273 9.60 -29.77 -4.01
CA ALA A 273 9.82 -30.92 -4.89
C ALA A 273 9.29 -32.21 -4.25
N ALA A 274 9.49 -32.40 -2.94
CA ALA A 274 8.89 -33.52 -2.20
C ALA A 274 7.35 -33.46 -2.20
N ALA A 275 6.76 -32.28 -2.01
CA ALA A 275 5.31 -32.10 -2.06
C ALA A 275 4.73 -32.27 -3.48
N ALA A 276 5.43 -31.78 -4.51
CA ALA A 276 5.04 -31.92 -5.90
C ALA A 276 5.19 -33.37 -6.39
N ALA A 277 6.25 -34.07 -5.97
CA ALA A 277 6.43 -35.50 -6.22
C ALA A 277 5.36 -36.34 -5.53
N ALA A 278 4.98 -36.00 -4.29
CA ALA A 278 3.87 -36.66 -3.59
C ALA A 278 2.52 -36.44 -4.29
N ALA A 279 2.26 -35.23 -4.80
CA ALA A 279 1.05 -34.92 -5.56
C ALA A 279 1.02 -35.63 -6.93
N ALA A 280 2.16 -35.70 -7.63
CA ALA A 280 2.28 -36.42 -8.90
C ALA A 280 2.16 -37.94 -8.72
N ALA A 281 2.73 -38.50 -7.64
CA ALA A 281 2.58 -39.91 -7.30
C ALA A 281 1.13 -40.27 -6.94
N ALA A 282 0.41 -39.38 -6.23
CA ALA A 282 -1.02 -39.55 -5.95
C ALA A 282 -1.87 -39.52 -7.22
N ALA A 283 -1.55 -38.64 -8.18
CA ALA A 283 -2.22 -38.57 -9.48
C ALA A 283 -1.91 -39.78 -10.37
N ALA A 284 -0.67 -40.28 -10.38
CA ALA A 284 -0.28 -41.48 -11.11
C ALA A 284 -0.91 -42.75 -10.53
N ALA A 285 -1.04 -42.85 -9.20
CA ALA A 285 -1.73 -43.95 -8.54
C ALA A 285 -3.24 -43.97 -8.88
N ALA A 286 -3.85 -42.82 -9.12
CA ALA A 286 -5.23 -42.72 -9.61
C ALA A 286 -5.39 -43.12 -11.09
N ALA A 287 -4.34 -42.93 -11.91
CA ALA A 287 -4.34 -43.28 -13.33
C ALA A 287 -4.04 -44.77 -13.61
N ALA A 288 -3.43 -45.49 -12.66
CA ALA A 288 -3.05 -46.90 -12.78
C ALA A 288 -4.23 -47.92 -12.76
N GLN A 289 -5.47 -47.45 -12.79
CA GLN A 289 -6.69 -48.29 -12.84
C GLN A 289 -7.28 -48.46 -14.25
N GLN A 290 -6.58 -48.05 -15.31
CA GLN A 290 -7.06 -48.21 -16.70
C GLN A 290 -6.27 -49.27 -17.49
N PRO A 291 -6.94 -50.04 -18.38
CA PRO A 291 -6.30 -51.10 -19.16
C PRO A 291 -5.32 -50.55 -20.21
N PRO A 292 -4.31 -51.34 -20.61
CA PRO A 292 -3.21 -50.86 -21.45
C PRO A 292 -3.69 -50.47 -22.87
N PRO A 293 -3.10 -49.42 -23.47
CA PRO A 293 -3.44 -48.99 -24.81
C PRO A 293 -2.89 -49.94 -25.90
N PRO A 294 -3.53 -50.00 -27.08
CA PRO A 294 -3.09 -50.83 -28.20
C PRO A 294 -1.77 -50.34 -28.84
N PRO A 295 -1.06 -51.20 -29.59
CA PRO A 295 0.28 -50.92 -30.11
C PRO A 295 0.31 -49.80 -31.17
N PRO A 296 1.44 -49.07 -31.29
CA PRO A 296 1.49 -47.81 -32.04
C PRO A 296 1.50 -48.03 -33.55
N ARG A 297 0.80 -47.14 -34.28
CA ARG A 297 0.94 -46.97 -35.74
C ARG A 297 1.93 -45.85 -36.05
N MET A 298 2.53 -45.94 -37.24
CA MET A 298 3.62 -45.09 -37.73
C MET A 298 3.36 -43.59 -37.58
N ILE A 299 4.43 -42.88 -37.22
CA ILE A 299 4.46 -41.49 -36.75
C ILE A 299 4.21 -40.52 -37.90
N SER A 300 3.15 -39.72 -37.81
CA SER A 300 2.84 -38.60 -38.71
C SER A 300 3.69 -37.38 -38.37
N THR A 301 4.01 -36.52 -39.36
CA THR A 301 4.74 -35.25 -39.19
C THR A 301 4.08 -34.31 -38.16
N SER A 302 2.79 -34.51 -37.84
CA SER A 302 2.10 -33.82 -36.74
C SER A 302 2.64 -34.18 -35.35
N LEU A 303 3.10 -35.41 -35.14
CA LEU A 303 3.69 -35.86 -33.87
C LEU A 303 5.07 -35.24 -33.61
N LEU A 304 5.80 -34.86 -34.66
CA LEU A 304 7.09 -34.17 -34.52
C LEU A 304 6.89 -32.71 -34.06
N LEU A 305 5.83 -32.04 -34.54
CA LEU A 305 5.46 -30.69 -34.08
C LEU A 305 4.88 -30.68 -32.67
N GLU A 306 4.12 -31.71 -32.29
CA GLU A 306 3.65 -31.89 -30.91
C GLU A 306 4.80 -32.21 -29.94
N LYS A 307 5.79 -32.99 -30.39
CA LYS A 307 6.98 -33.32 -29.61
C LYS A 307 7.90 -32.11 -29.37
N GLU A 308 8.04 -31.22 -30.35
CA GLU A 308 8.76 -29.95 -30.17
C GLU A 308 8.06 -29.01 -29.18
N ALA A 309 6.72 -29.06 -29.07
CA ALA A 309 5.97 -28.32 -28.06
C ALA A 309 6.07 -28.96 -26.66
N GLU A 310 6.29 -30.27 -26.56
CA GLU A 310 6.47 -31.00 -25.30
C GLU A 310 7.88 -30.85 -24.70
N ASP A 311 8.91 -30.71 -25.55
CA ASP A 311 10.31 -30.48 -25.17
C ASP A 311 10.64 -29.01 -24.86
N ALA A 312 9.70 -28.08 -25.08
CA ALA A 312 9.86 -26.70 -24.66
C ALA A 312 9.93 -26.64 -23.12
N PRO A 313 10.97 -25.98 -22.53
CA PRO A 313 11.06 -25.86 -21.09
C PRO A 313 9.79 -25.18 -20.55
N LYS A 314 9.06 -25.88 -19.67
CA LYS A 314 7.84 -25.35 -19.06
C LYS A 314 8.16 -23.99 -18.42
N PRO A 315 7.32 -22.97 -18.64
CA PRO A 315 7.56 -21.66 -18.06
C PRO A 315 7.63 -21.79 -16.54
N ILE A 316 8.65 -21.19 -15.94
CA ILE A 316 8.79 -21.18 -14.48
C ILE A 316 7.69 -20.25 -13.95
N LEU A 317 6.68 -20.83 -13.31
CA LEU A 317 5.55 -20.07 -12.81
C LEU A 317 5.84 -19.48 -11.43
N PRO A 318 5.44 -18.23 -11.16
CA PRO A 318 5.58 -17.64 -9.83
C PRO A 318 4.66 -18.34 -8.82
N VAL A 319 5.14 -18.44 -7.58
CA VAL A 319 4.41 -18.92 -6.42
C VAL A 319 3.46 -17.82 -5.93
N PRO A 320 2.13 -18.03 -5.95
CA PRO A 320 1.17 -17.04 -5.46
C PRO A 320 1.35 -16.74 -3.97
N LEU A 321 0.96 -15.54 -3.53
CA LEU A 321 1.08 -15.08 -2.13
C LEU A 321 0.65 -16.13 -1.10
N ARG A 322 -0.54 -16.73 -1.24
CA ARG A 322 -1.06 -17.70 -0.24
C ARG A 322 -0.22 -18.98 -0.10
N LYS A 323 0.68 -19.24 -1.06
CA LYS A 323 1.60 -20.39 -1.05
C LYS A 323 3.03 -20.01 -0.69
N SER A 324 3.37 -18.72 -0.65
CA SER A 324 4.73 -18.22 -0.40
C SER A 324 5.09 -18.25 1.09
N VAL A 325 6.39 -18.16 1.37
CA VAL A 325 6.93 -18.17 2.73
C VAL A 325 6.47 -16.94 3.52
N ILE A 326 6.50 -15.75 2.90
CA ILE A 326 6.09 -14.48 3.54
C ILE A 326 4.65 -14.54 4.10
N TYR A 327 3.75 -15.28 3.45
CA TYR A 327 2.38 -15.50 3.92
C TYR A 327 2.25 -16.65 4.93
N LYS A 328 2.96 -17.77 4.71
CA LYS A 328 2.93 -18.94 5.60
C LYS A 328 3.57 -18.66 6.96
N GLU A 329 4.58 -17.81 7.00
CA GLU A 329 5.18 -17.32 8.24
C GLU A 329 4.52 -16.03 8.74
N ASP A 330 3.66 -15.40 7.93
CA ASP A 330 2.96 -14.15 8.25
C ASP A 330 3.91 -13.01 8.61
N ARG A 331 5.05 -12.93 7.90
CA ARG A 331 6.16 -12.01 8.21
C ARG A 331 5.75 -10.54 8.21
N LEU A 332 4.68 -10.20 7.49
CA LEU A 332 4.11 -8.86 7.39
C LEU A 332 2.67 -8.76 7.90
N GLY A 333 2.11 -9.82 8.49
CA GLY A 333 0.69 -9.85 8.88
C GLY A 333 -0.29 -10.03 7.71
N LEU A 334 0.19 -10.27 6.49
CA LEU A 334 -0.62 -10.41 5.28
C LEU A 334 -1.68 -11.52 5.39
N ARG A 335 -1.38 -12.63 6.08
CA ARG A 335 -2.37 -13.70 6.27
C ARG A 335 -3.50 -13.27 7.19
N LYS A 336 -3.19 -12.49 8.24
CA LYS A 336 -4.23 -11.92 9.11
C LYS A 336 -5.07 -10.89 8.36
N MET A 337 -4.45 -10.06 7.53
CA MET A 337 -5.13 -9.08 6.68
C MET A 337 -6.04 -9.76 5.64
N ASP A 338 -5.57 -10.82 4.99
CA ASP A 338 -6.34 -11.62 4.03
C ASP A 338 -7.58 -12.24 4.70
N LYS A 339 -7.41 -12.84 5.89
CA LYS A 339 -8.52 -13.44 6.66
C LYS A 339 -9.60 -12.43 7.07
N ARG A 340 -9.26 -11.15 7.27
CA ARG A 340 -10.24 -10.09 7.55
C ARG A 340 -10.83 -9.44 6.29
N GLY A 341 -10.38 -9.83 5.10
CA GLY A 341 -10.83 -9.26 3.83
C GLY A 341 -10.17 -7.93 3.45
N ALA A 342 -9.04 -7.57 4.08
CA ALA A 342 -8.35 -6.32 3.78
C ALA A 342 -7.42 -6.40 2.56
N LEU A 343 -7.02 -7.60 2.12
CA LEU A 343 -6.27 -7.75 0.87
C LEU A 343 -7.24 -7.89 -0.30
N VAL A 344 -7.14 -6.98 -1.27
CA VAL A 344 -7.97 -6.98 -2.49
C VAL A 344 -7.06 -7.15 -3.70
N PHE A 345 -7.41 -8.09 -4.58
CA PHE A 345 -6.64 -8.43 -5.78
C PHE A 345 -7.47 -8.10 -7.01
N GLU A 346 -7.02 -7.16 -7.82
CA GLU A 346 -7.71 -6.72 -9.03
C GLU A 346 -6.82 -6.87 -10.26
N THR A 347 -7.41 -7.19 -11.40
CA THR A 347 -6.70 -7.25 -12.69
C THR A 347 -7.17 -6.13 -13.61
N CYS A 348 -6.23 -5.38 -14.17
CA CYS A 348 -6.47 -4.42 -15.24
C CYS A 348 -6.02 -5.03 -16.56
N GLN A 349 -6.87 -4.94 -17.59
CA GLN A 349 -6.51 -5.42 -18.91
C GLN A 349 -5.48 -4.48 -19.53
N GLY A 350 -4.44 -5.03 -20.14
CA GLY A 350 -3.45 -4.27 -20.91
C GLY A 350 -2.03 -4.37 -20.36
N ILE A 351 -1.17 -3.53 -20.94
CA ILE A 351 0.27 -3.48 -20.62
C ILE A 351 0.53 -2.66 -19.35
N HIS A 352 1.79 -2.66 -18.90
CA HIS A 352 2.22 -1.89 -17.72
C HIS A 352 1.77 -0.43 -17.78
N MET A 353 1.14 0.05 -16.71
CA MET A 353 0.60 1.41 -16.55
C MET A 353 -0.50 1.80 -17.57
N GLN A 354 -1.06 0.86 -18.32
CA GLN A 354 -2.22 1.12 -19.17
C GLN A 354 -3.51 1.15 -18.32
N ILE A 355 -3.77 2.29 -17.68
CA ILE A 355 -4.88 2.45 -16.74
C ILE A 355 -6.14 2.93 -17.50
N THR A 356 -6.92 1.96 -18.00
CA THR A 356 -8.19 2.24 -18.68
C THR A 356 -9.26 2.73 -17.70
N ARG A 357 -10.40 3.20 -18.23
CA ARG A 357 -11.54 3.60 -17.40
C ARG A 357 -12.06 2.45 -16.55
N GLU A 358 -12.16 1.25 -17.13
CA GLU A 358 -12.60 0.04 -16.42
C GLU A 358 -11.65 -0.31 -15.27
N CYS A 359 -10.34 -0.11 -15.46
CA CYS A 359 -9.34 -0.28 -14.40
C CYS A 359 -9.55 0.73 -13.26
N ARG A 360 -9.82 2.00 -13.57
CA ARG A 360 -10.06 3.05 -12.56
C ARG A 360 -11.36 2.85 -11.80
N ASP A 361 -12.42 2.41 -12.48
CA ASP A 361 -13.75 2.21 -11.89
C ASP A 361 -13.75 1.10 -10.81
N LYS A 362 -12.71 0.25 -10.77
CA LYS A 362 -12.47 -0.70 -9.66
C LYS A 362 -12.05 -0.02 -8.35
N VAL A 363 -11.50 1.20 -8.44
CA VAL A 363 -10.86 1.90 -7.33
C VAL A 363 -11.61 3.17 -6.95
N PHE A 364 -11.86 4.05 -7.93
CA PHE A 364 -12.42 5.38 -7.69
C PHE A 364 -13.90 5.26 -7.33
N GLY A 365 -14.29 5.92 -6.23
CA GLY A 365 -15.64 5.85 -5.66
C GLY A 365 -15.87 4.65 -4.76
N ARG A 366 -14.96 3.65 -4.79
CA ARG A 366 -15.00 2.48 -3.89
C ARG A 366 -14.02 2.60 -2.73
N TYR A 367 -12.78 3.00 -3.01
CA TYR A 367 -11.73 3.19 -2.01
C TYR A 367 -11.27 4.65 -1.95
N ILE A 368 -11.06 5.25 -3.13
CA ILE A 368 -10.67 6.66 -3.29
C ILE A 368 -11.92 7.53 -3.46
N GLY A 369 -11.90 8.75 -2.94
CA GLY A 369 -13.04 9.66 -3.04
C GLY A 369 -14.23 9.22 -2.17
N THR A 370 -13.95 8.51 -1.08
CA THR A 370 -14.94 8.16 -0.06
C THR A 370 -14.70 8.99 1.20
N PRO A 371 -15.75 9.35 1.97
CA PRO A 371 -15.58 10.15 3.17
C PRO A 371 -14.73 9.42 4.21
N PRO A 372 -14.02 10.13 5.10
CA PRO A 372 -13.33 9.50 6.22
C PRO A 372 -14.29 8.61 7.02
N PRO A 373 -13.82 7.51 7.63
CA PRO A 373 -14.67 6.71 8.50
C PRO A 373 -15.24 7.62 9.58
N SER A 374 -16.57 7.60 9.75
CA SER A 374 -17.23 8.40 10.79
C SER A 374 -16.56 8.14 12.14
N THR A 375 -16.57 9.13 13.04
CA THR A 375 -15.98 8.98 14.39
C THR A 375 -16.53 7.73 15.10
N PHE A 376 -17.79 7.37 14.81
CA PHE A 376 -18.43 6.14 15.25
C PHE A 376 -17.83 4.86 14.63
N ALA A 377 -17.48 4.88 13.34
CA ALA A 377 -16.81 3.77 12.67
C ALA A 377 -15.40 3.50 13.24
N ARG A 378 -14.73 4.52 13.79
CA ARG A 378 -13.41 4.41 14.45
C ARG A 378 -13.47 3.83 15.88
N LEU A 379 -14.66 3.75 16.49
CA LEU A 379 -14.82 3.16 17.82
C LEU A 379 -14.54 1.65 17.77
N SER A 380 -13.95 1.11 18.84
CA SER A 380 -13.78 -0.33 18.98
C SER A 380 -15.14 -1.03 18.88
N ARG A 381 -15.16 -2.28 18.40
CA ARG A 381 -16.41 -3.05 18.23
C ARG A 381 -17.30 -3.09 19.50
N PRO A 382 -16.73 -3.23 20.72
CA PRO A 382 -17.50 -3.10 21.97
C PRO A 382 -18.11 -1.70 22.17
N LEU A 383 -17.34 -0.64 21.90
CA LEU A 383 -17.80 0.74 22.04
C LEU A 383 -18.90 1.07 21.02
N ARG A 384 -18.79 0.59 19.77
CA ARG A 384 -19.86 0.69 18.76
C ARG A 384 -21.15 0.04 19.24
N HIS A 385 -21.08 -1.16 19.83
CA HIS A 385 -22.25 -1.83 20.39
C HIS A 385 -22.84 -1.10 21.60
N TYR A 386 -21.99 -0.57 22.49
CA TYR A 386 -22.43 0.21 23.64
C TYR A 386 -23.17 1.48 23.20
N PHE A 387 -22.59 2.27 22.30
CA PHE A 387 -23.25 3.48 21.80
C PHE A 387 -24.52 3.16 20.99
N ALA A 388 -24.54 2.11 20.17
CA ALA A 388 -25.76 1.69 19.48
C ALA A 388 -26.88 1.25 20.45
N SER A 389 -26.51 0.63 21.57
CA SER A 389 -27.44 0.23 22.63
C SER A 389 -27.95 1.44 23.44
N ALA A 390 -27.06 2.38 23.75
CA ALA A 390 -27.41 3.63 24.44
C ALA A 390 -28.33 4.52 23.60
N LEU A 391 -28.10 4.61 22.28
CA LEU A 391 -28.97 5.34 21.36
C LEU A 391 -30.38 4.72 21.29
N ARG A 392 -30.47 3.38 21.25
CA ARG A 392 -31.76 2.66 21.30
C ARG A 392 -32.52 2.94 22.59
N LEU A 393 -31.83 2.96 23.74
CA LEU A 393 -32.43 3.28 25.04
C LEU A 393 -32.92 4.73 25.11
N HIS A 394 -32.19 5.68 24.52
CA HIS A 394 -32.64 7.07 24.43
C HIS A 394 -33.85 7.25 23.51
N THR A 395 -33.88 6.58 22.35
CA THR A 395 -35.05 6.65 21.44
C THR A 395 -36.31 6.02 22.02
N LEU A 396 -36.15 5.03 22.91
CA LEU A 396 -37.27 4.39 23.62
C LEU A 396 -37.69 5.15 24.89
N GLY A 397 -36.86 6.09 25.38
CA GLY A 397 -37.16 6.93 26.54
C GLY A 397 -37.84 8.27 26.21
N VAL A 398 -37.91 8.65 24.92
CA VAL A 398 -38.53 9.92 24.47
C VAL A 398 -40.02 9.73 24.09
N THR A 399 -40.53 8.50 24.09
CA THR A 399 -41.97 8.22 23.89
C THR A 399 -42.75 8.02 25.20
N GLY A 400 -42.15 8.35 26.35
CA GLY A 400 -42.80 8.20 27.65
C GLY A 400 -42.41 9.30 28.64
N ALA A 401 -42.97 10.49 28.45
CA ALA A 401 -43.23 11.48 29.51
C ALA A 401 -44.31 12.44 29.05
#